data_AF-A0A158M6K8-F1
#
_entry.id   AF-A0A158M6K8-F1
#
_cell.length_a   1.000
_cell.length_b   1.000
_cell.length_c   1.000
_cell.angle_alpha   90.00
_cell.angle_beta   90.00
_cell.angle_gamma   90.00
#
_symmetry.space_group_name_H-M   'P 1'
#
loop_
_entity.id
_entity.type
_entity.pdbx_description
1 polymer ?
#
loop_
_entity_poly.entity_id
_entity_poly.type
_entity_poly.pdbx_seq_one_letter_code
_entity_poly.pdbx_strand_id
1 'polypeptide(L)'
;MVATFCRKRLFGYASMVYATVVITVLSYLVWLHHFFTMGSGASVNSFFGITTMIISIPTGAKIFNWLFTMYRGRIQFEVPMLWTLGFMVTFVIGGMTGVLLAVPPADFALHNSLFLIAHFHNVIIGGVLFGLMAGITFWFPKAFGYRLDPFWGKCSFWFWLVGFYVAFMPLYMLGLMGVTRRINHFQDMSLQIWFQVAALGAVLIALGIASFIIQLIVSYRRRDALRDFTGDPWDGRTLEWSTSSPPPVYNFAFTPRVHDLDAWWQMKQYGYRRPQGEFIPIHMPKNTWAGIVLAAISVFLGFCLIWHMWPLAVLAFAALIVVCIVHTFDYRRDYYVPAEEVLSTETARTRLLESHV
;
A
#
# COMPACT_ATOMS: atom_id res chain seq x y z
N MET A 1 -8.78 -5.93 -5.54
CA MET A 1 -7.89 -6.71 -6.44
C MET A 1 -8.32 -8.17 -6.54
N VAL A 2 -8.15 -9.01 -5.51
CA VAL A 2 -8.55 -10.44 -5.56
C VAL A 2 -10.00 -10.61 -6.03
N ALA A 3 -10.96 -9.91 -5.40
CA ALA A 3 -12.36 -9.98 -5.80
C ALA A 3 -12.61 -9.52 -7.26
N THR A 4 -11.92 -8.46 -7.70
CA THR A 4 -12.01 -7.89 -9.06
C THR A 4 -11.51 -8.89 -10.10
N PHE A 5 -10.25 -9.33 -9.98
CA PHE A 5 -9.61 -10.19 -10.97
C PHE A 5 -10.04 -11.65 -10.89
N CYS A 6 -10.71 -12.09 -9.82
CA CYS A 6 -11.36 -13.40 -9.74
C CYS A 6 -12.85 -13.36 -10.15
N ARG A 7 -13.40 -12.17 -10.42
CA ARG A 7 -14.82 -11.92 -10.76
C ARG A 7 -15.80 -12.55 -9.76
N LYS A 8 -15.46 -12.50 -8.47
CA LYS A 8 -16.23 -13.13 -7.39
C LYS A 8 -16.28 -12.20 -6.19
N ARG A 9 -17.39 -12.26 -5.43
CA ARG A 9 -17.49 -11.60 -4.13
C ARG A 9 -16.40 -12.11 -3.20
N LEU A 10 -15.91 -11.23 -2.35
CA LEU A 10 -14.91 -11.55 -1.35
C LEU A 10 -15.46 -12.61 -0.37
N PHE A 11 -14.76 -13.74 -0.26
CA PHE A 11 -15.14 -14.82 0.65
C PHE A 11 -14.86 -14.41 2.10
N GLY A 12 -15.82 -14.58 3.01
CA GLY A 12 -15.61 -14.31 4.43
C GLY A 12 -15.43 -12.82 4.76
N TYR A 13 -16.19 -11.91 4.14
CA TYR A 13 -16.11 -10.47 4.42
C TYR A 13 -16.15 -10.14 5.92
N ALA A 14 -17.15 -10.65 6.65
CA ALA A 14 -17.27 -10.42 8.09
C ALA A 14 -16.05 -10.95 8.86
N SER A 15 -15.55 -12.15 8.52
CA SER A 15 -14.34 -12.73 9.11
C SER A 15 -13.11 -11.84 8.88
N MET A 16 -12.96 -11.24 7.69
CA MET A 16 -11.88 -10.29 7.39
C MET A 16 -11.96 -8.99 8.21
N VAL A 17 -13.17 -8.46 8.41
CA VAL A 17 -13.38 -7.28 9.25
C VAL A 17 -13.02 -7.60 10.70
N TYR A 18 -13.56 -8.68 11.27
CA TYR A 18 -13.22 -9.11 12.63
C TYR A 18 -11.73 -9.39 12.80
N ALA A 19 -11.10 -10.07 11.84
CA ALA A 19 -9.65 -10.31 11.87
C ALA A 19 -8.85 -9.01 11.94
N THR A 20 -9.27 -7.96 11.21
CA THR A 20 -8.59 -6.66 11.22
C THR A 20 -8.80 -5.92 12.55
N VAL A 21 -9.99 -6.00 13.14
CA VAL A 21 -10.27 -5.43 14.47
C VAL A 21 -9.43 -6.15 15.55
N VAL A 22 -9.36 -7.49 15.52
CA VAL A 22 -8.55 -8.27 16.46
C VAL A 22 -7.07 -7.90 16.35
N ILE A 23 -6.52 -7.79 15.13
CA ILE A 23 -5.14 -7.34 14.91
C ILE A 23 -4.92 -5.94 15.50
N THR A 24 -5.89 -5.04 15.33
CA THR A 24 -5.82 -3.66 15.85
C THR A 24 -5.75 -3.62 17.37
N VAL A 25 -6.47 -4.50 18.07
CA VAL A 25 -6.42 -4.57 19.53
C VAL A 25 -5.13 -5.24 20.01
N LEU A 26 -4.77 -6.39 19.41
CA LEU A 26 -3.60 -7.16 19.82
C LEU A 26 -2.27 -6.47 19.52
N SER A 27 -2.20 -5.57 18.54
CA SER A 27 -0.97 -4.84 18.20
C SER A 27 -0.44 -4.00 19.38
N TYR A 28 -1.29 -3.59 20.32
CA TYR A 28 -0.89 -2.89 21.53
C TYR A 28 -0.32 -3.79 22.62
N LEU A 29 -0.39 -5.13 22.48
CA LEU A 29 -0.05 -6.08 23.53
C LEU A 29 1.19 -6.92 23.23
N VAL A 30 1.97 -6.56 22.20
CA VAL A 30 3.06 -7.43 21.70
C VAL A 30 4.44 -6.79 21.65
N TRP A 31 4.59 -5.49 21.94
CA TRP A 31 5.84 -4.75 21.72
C TRP A 31 7.09 -5.38 22.39
N LEU A 32 6.92 -6.06 23.52
CA LEU A 32 8.04 -6.63 24.29
C LEU A 32 8.76 -7.76 23.56
N HIS A 33 8.15 -8.39 22.53
CA HIS A 33 8.85 -9.41 21.75
C HIS A 33 10.10 -8.88 21.05
N HIS A 34 10.23 -7.56 20.89
CA HIS A 34 11.45 -6.94 20.36
C HIS A 34 12.63 -6.93 21.35
N PHE A 35 12.39 -7.38 22.58
CA PHE A 35 13.25 -7.15 23.73
C PHE A 35 13.38 -8.37 24.66
N PHE A 36 13.06 -9.57 24.17
CA PHE A 36 13.13 -10.80 24.98
C PHE A 36 14.52 -11.04 25.62
N THR A 37 15.58 -10.57 24.97
CA THR A 37 16.96 -10.67 25.42
C THR A 37 17.37 -9.66 26.49
N MET A 38 16.49 -8.74 26.91
CA MET A 38 16.81 -7.71 27.92
C MET A 38 16.60 -8.15 29.38
N GLY A 39 16.52 -9.46 29.64
CA GLY A 39 16.50 -10.00 31.01
C GLY A 39 15.15 -9.94 31.73
N SER A 40 14.04 -9.78 31.00
CA SER A 40 12.70 -9.92 31.58
C SER A 40 12.47 -11.35 32.10
N GLY A 41 11.67 -11.49 33.16
CA GLY A 41 11.37 -12.80 33.76
C GLY A 41 10.65 -13.75 32.79
N ALA A 42 10.78 -15.06 33.02
CA ALA A 42 10.21 -16.09 32.15
C ALA A 42 8.70 -15.91 31.91
N SER A 43 7.92 -15.57 32.95
CA SER A 43 6.49 -15.34 32.84
C SER A 43 6.13 -14.19 31.88
N VAL A 44 6.93 -13.11 31.89
CA VAL A 44 6.73 -11.96 31.00
C VAL A 44 7.04 -12.36 29.56
N ASN A 45 8.18 -13.01 29.32
CA ASN A 45 8.56 -13.47 27.99
C ASN A 45 7.54 -14.47 27.41
N SER A 46 7.04 -15.39 28.23
CA SER A 46 6.00 -16.34 27.82
C SER A 46 4.68 -15.64 27.47
N PHE A 47 4.22 -14.68 28.27
CA PHE A 47 2.99 -13.93 27.99
C PHE A 47 3.06 -13.19 26.64
N PHE A 48 4.13 -12.43 26.43
CA PHE A 48 4.30 -11.65 25.19
C PHE A 48 4.59 -12.55 23.98
N GLY A 49 5.30 -13.66 24.16
CA GLY A 49 5.50 -14.67 23.12
C GLY A 49 4.19 -15.31 22.66
N ILE A 50 3.36 -15.77 23.60
CA ILE A 50 2.04 -16.35 23.30
C ILE A 50 1.13 -15.33 22.61
N THR A 51 1.06 -14.11 23.14
CA THR A 51 0.23 -13.04 22.55
C THR A 51 0.67 -12.71 21.13
N THR A 52 1.98 -12.68 20.86
CA THR A 52 2.54 -12.49 19.51
C THR A 52 2.17 -13.63 18.57
N MET A 53 2.24 -14.89 19.02
CA MET A 53 1.81 -16.04 18.23
C MET A 53 0.31 -15.99 17.91
N ILE A 54 -0.55 -15.54 18.81
CA ILE A 54 -2.01 -15.41 18.58
C ILE A 54 -2.32 -14.46 17.42
N ILE A 55 -1.54 -13.39 17.20
CA ILE A 55 -1.72 -12.45 16.08
C ILE A 55 -1.62 -13.15 14.71
N SER A 56 -0.89 -14.27 14.63
CA SER A 56 -0.78 -15.03 13.38
C SER A 56 -2.13 -15.63 12.93
N ILE A 57 -3.05 -15.93 13.86
CA ILE A 57 -4.34 -16.57 13.55
C ILE A 57 -5.25 -15.66 12.70
N PRO A 58 -5.57 -14.41 13.12
CA PRO A 58 -6.32 -13.48 12.27
C PRO A 58 -5.67 -13.24 10.91
N THR A 59 -4.34 -13.14 10.87
CA THR A 59 -3.59 -12.90 9.64
C THR A 59 -3.70 -14.09 8.69
N GLY A 60 -3.56 -15.32 9.21
CA GLY A 60 -3.78 -16.55 8.46
C GLY A 60 -5.20 -16.65 7.91
N ALA A 61 -6.21 -16.32 8.72
CA ALA A 61 -7.60 -16.30 8.28
C ALA A 61 -7.84 -15.37 7.08
N LYS A 62 -7.16 -14.20 7.03
CA LYS A 62 -7.22 -13.29 5.88
C LYS A 62 -6.62 -13.91 4.62
N ILE A 63 -5.45 -14.58 4.74
CA ILE A 63 -4.82 -15.29 3.62
C ILE A 63 -5.75 -16.39 3.07
N PHE A 64 -6.33 -17.22 3.94
CA PHE A 64 -7.27 -18.26 3.52
C PHE A 64 -8.53 -17.68 2.87
N ASN A 65 -9.09 -16.59 3.42
CA ASN A 65 -10.24 -15.93 2.81
C ASN A 65 -9.95 -15.43 1.40
N TRP A 66 -8.76 -14.89 1.14
CA TRP A 66 -8.36 -14.53 -0.22
C TRP A 66 -8.16 -15.75 -1.13
N LEU A 67 -7.57 -16.84 -0.65
CA LEU A 67 -7.45 -18.10 -1.39
C LEU A 67 -8.83 -18.67 -1.76
N PHE A 68 -9.79 -18.66 -0.84
CA PHE A 68 -11.17 -19.09 -1.11
C PHE A 68 -11.97 -18.12 -1.99
N THR A 69 -11.54 -16.85 -2.05
CA THR A 69 -12.05 -15.91 -3.05
C THR A 69 -11.55 -16.27 -4.45
N MET A 70 -10.30 -16.73 -4.57
CA MET A 70 -9.76 -17.24 -5.84
C MET A 70 -10.36 -18.61 -6.22
N TYR A 71 -10.67 -19.44 -5.23
CA TYR A 71 -11.25 -20.76 -5.44
C TYR A 71 -12.59 -20.67 -6.20
N ARG A 72 -12.70 -21.42 -7.29
CA ARG A 72 -13.83 -21.38 -8.25
C ARG A 72 -14.10 -19.99 -8.86
N GLY A 73 -13.14 -19.07 -8.79
CA GLY A 73 -13.18 -17.79 -9.52
C GLY A 73 -12.60 -17.94 -10.94
N ARG A 74 -12.78 -16.92 -11.78
CA ARG A 74 -12.12 -16.82 -13.09
C ARG A 74 -10.97 -15.82 -12.96
N ILE A 75 -9.76 -16.34 -12.76
CA ILE A 75 -8.58 -15.51 -12.44
C ILE A 75 -8.04 -14.87 -13.73
N GLN A 76 -7.97 -13.55 -13.75
CA GLN A 76 -7.28 -12.77 -14.77
C GLN A 76 -5.87 -12.42 -14.31
N PHE A 77 -4.86 -12.91 -15.03
CA PHE A 77 -3.45 -12.69 -14.71
C PHE A 77 -2.93 -11.34 -15.22
N GLU A 78 -3.60 -10.27 -14.80
CA GLU A 78 -3.14 -8.91 -14.98
C GLU A 78 -2.03 -8.57 -13.98
N VAL A 79 -1.25 -7.52 -14.28
CA VAL A 79 -0.09 -7.11 -13.45
C VAL A 79 -0.44 -6.95 -11.95
N PRO A 80 -1.56 -6.30 -11.55
CA PRO A 80 -1.91 -6.18 -10.13
C PRO A 80 -2.18 -7.54 -9.46
N MET A 81 -2.72 -8.51 -10.21
CA MET A 81 -2.97 -9.86 -9.69
C MET A 81 -1.66 -10.63 -9.50
N LEU A 82 -0.67 -10.46 -10.38
CA LEU A 82 0.67 -11.05 -10.20
C LEU A 82 1.32 -10.57 -8.90
N TRP A 83 1.32 -9.26 -8.64
CA TRP A 83 1.81 -8.70 -7.37
C TRP A 83 1.06 -9.25 -6.16
N THR A 84 -0.27 -9.42 -6.27
CA THR A 84 -1.11 -9.99 -5.20
C THR A 84 -0.74 -11.44 -4.89
N LEU A 85 -0.45 -12.25 -5.93
CA LEU A 85 -0.01 -13.64 -5.76
C LEU A 85 1.40 -13.71 -5.15
N GLY A 86 2.32 -12.88 -5.64
CA GLY A 86 3.66 -12.75 -5.07
C GLY A 86 3.59 -12.34 -3.59
N PHE A 87 2.71 -11.41 -3.25
CA PHE A 87 2.43 -11.00 -1.88
C PHE A 87 2.03 -12.19 -1.02
N MET A 88 1.02 -12.98 -1.43
CA MET A 88 0.52 -14.09 -0.64
C MET A 88 1.62 -15.12 -0.34
N VAL A 89 2.39 -15.51 -1.35
CA VAL A 89 3.44 -16.53 -1.20
C VAL A 89 4.57 -16.01 -0.31
N THR A 90 5.08 -14.82 -0.62
CA THR A 90 6.23 -14.22 0.07
C THR A 90 5.88 -13.90 1.52
N PHE A 91 4.72 -13.30 1.75
CA PHE A 91 4.25 -12.93 3.08
C PHE A 91 3.99 -14.12 3.98
N VAL A 92 3.48 -15.26 3.47
CA VAL A 92 3.29 -16.47 4.29
C VAL A 92 4.64 -17.02 4.76
N ILE A 93 5.65 -17.07 3.90
CA ILE A 93 7.01 -17.50 4.30
C ILE A 93 7.59 -16.55 5.36
N GLY A 94 7.44 -15.24 5.16
CA GLY A 94 7.85 -14.26 6.16
C GLY A 94 7.08 -14.39 7.48
N GLY A 95 5.77 -14.62 7.43
CA GLY A 95 4.93 -14.83 8.61
C GLY A 95 5.36 -16.06 9.41
N MET A 96 5.69 -17.17 8.73
CA MET A 96 6.19 -18.39 9.38
C MET A 96 7.50 -18.14 10.14
N THR A 97 8.44 -17.40 9.56
CA THR A 97 9.71 -17.07 10.25
C THR A 97 9.49 -16.09 11.41
N GLY A 98 8.46 -15.24 11.34
CA GLY A 98 8.06 -14.36 12.44
C GLY A 98 7.46 -15.09 13.62
N VAL A 99 6.61 -16.09 13.36
CA VAL A 99 6.07 -16.96 14.41
C VAL A 99 7.18 -17.72 15.11
N LEU A 100 8.22 -18.16 14.38
CA LEU A 100 9.41 -18.75 15.00
C LEU A 100 10.14 -17.77 15.93
N LEU A 101 10.33 -16.52 15.50
CA LEU A 101 10.95 -15.47 16.32
C LEU A 101 10.09 -15.03 17.51
N ALA A 102 8.78 -15.31 17.50
CA ALA A 102 7.91 -15.07 18.65
C ALA A 102 8.15 -16.05 19.82
N VAL A 103 8.92 -17.13 19.58
CA VAL A 103 9.27 -18.14 20.59
C VAL A 103 10.55 -17.68 21.31
N PRO A 104 10.51 -17.27 22.60
CA PRO A 104 11.65 -16.65 23.26
C PRO A 104 12.94 -17.49 23.25
N PRO A 105 12.91 -18.82 23.47
CA PRO A 105 14.11 -19.65 23.35
C PRO A 105 14.77 -19.62 21.96
N ALA A 106 13.98 -19.52 20.89
CA ALA A 106 14.51 -19.39 19.54
C ALA A 106 15.03 -17.97 19.29
N ASP A 107 14.31 -16.95 19.78
CA ASP A 107 14.76 -15.56 19.71
C ASP A 107 16.11 -15.39 20.39
N PHE A 108 16.38 -16.01 21.54
CA PHE A 108 17.68 -15.88 22.22
C PHE A 108 18.89 -16.23 21.33
N ALA A 109 18.73 -17.17 20.38
CA ALA A 109 19.78 -17.52 19.42
C ALA A 109 19.76 -16.65 18.16
N LEU A 110 18.58 -16.19 17.72
CA LEU A 110 18.38 -15.49 16.46
C LEU A 110 18.33 -13.95 16.60
N HIS A 111 18.27 -13.46 17.84
CA HIS A 111 18.12 -12.05 18.15
C HIS A 111 19.31 -11.27 17.57
N ASN A 112 19.02 -10.19 16.83
CA ASN A 112 20.00 -9.37 16.13
C ASN A 112 20.90 -10.11 15.10
N SER A 113 20.57 -11.34 14.71
CA SER A 113 21.21 -12.01 13.59
C SER A 113 20.67 -11.54 12.24
N LEU A 114 21.30 -11.96 11.14
CA LEU A 114 20.77 -11.72 9.79
C LEU A 114 19.43 -12.44 9.55
N PHE A 115 19.04 -13.41 10.39
CA PHE A 115 17.73 -14.06 10.33
C PHE A 115 16.60 -13.06 10.60
N LEU A 116 16.78 -12.18 11.60
CA LEU A 116 15.82 -11.12 11.92
C LEU A 116 15.66 -10.14 10.74
N ILE A 117 16.78 -9.77 10.10
CA ILE A 117 16.77 -8.91 8.91
C ILE A 117 16.03 -9.60 7.77
N ALA A 118 16.33 -10.87 7.50
CA ALA A 118 15.68 -11.65 6.44
C ALA A 118 14.17 -11.77 6.68
N HIS A 119 13.76 -12.07 7.92
CA HIS A 119 12.35 -12.12 8.32
C HIS A 119 11.63 -10.80 8.05
N PHE A 120 12.15 -9.70 8.59
CA PHE A 120 11.52 -8.39 8.49
C PHE A 120 11.43 -7.89 7.04
N HIS A 121 12.49 -8.09 6.24
CA HIS A 121 12.45 -7.73 4.82
C HIS A 121 11.46 -8.60 4.04
N ASN A 122 11.28 -9.86 4.42
CA ASN A 122 10.30 -10.74 3.79
C ASN A 122 8.87 -10.23 4.00
N VAL A 123 8.52 -9.82 5.22
CA VAL A 123 7.18 -9.28 5.50
C VAL A 123 6.97 -7.86 4.98
N ILE A 124 8.00 -7.00 4.94
CA ILE A 124 7.86 -5.65 4.39
C ILE A 124 7.87 -5.62 2.87
N ILE A 125 8.85 -6.26 2.23
CA ILE A 125 8.93 -6.25 0.77
C ILE A 125 7.78 -7.07 0.20
N GLY A 126 7.61 -8.31 0.68
CA GLY A 126 6.53 -9.19 0.27
C GLY A 126 5.15 -8.68 0.66
N GLY A 127 5.01 -8.07 1.85
CA GLY A 127 3.73 -7.57 2.38
C GLY A 127 3.36 -6.17 1.88
N VAL A 128 4.21 -5.20 2.18
CA VAL A 128 3.94 -3.77 1.99
C VAL A 128 4.28 -3.34 0.57
N LEU A 129 5.51 -3.58 0.11
CA LEU A 129 5.95 -3.08 -1.20
C LEU A 129 5.16 -3.75 -2.33
N PHE A 130 4.99 -5.07 -2.33
CA PHE A 130 4.24 -5.75 -3.38
C PHE A 130 2.77 -5.32 -3.36
N GLY A 131 2.17 -5.11 -2.18
CA GLY A 131 0.83 -4.54 -2.04
C GLY A 131 0.73 -3.12 -2.60
N LEU A 132 1.74 -2.28 -2.35
CA LEU A 132 1.83 -0.92 -2.90
C LEU A 132 1.96 -0.94 -4.43
N MET A 133 2.79 -1.80 -4.99
CA MET A 133 2.95 -1.96 -6.44
C MET A 133 1.66 -2.49 -7.10
N ALA A 134 0.97 -3.43 -6.45
CA ALA A 134 -0.36 -3.86 -6.85
C ALA A 134 -1.36 -2.69 -6.83
N GLY A 135 -1.32 -1.85 -5.78
CA GLY A 135 -2.14 -0.65 -5.63
C GLY A 135 -1.91 0.38 -6.73
N ILE A 136 -0.65 0.76 -6.96
CA ILE A 136 -0.28 1.69 -8.01
C ILE A 136 -0.79 1.18 -9.35
N THR A 137 -0.48 -0.07 -9.71
CA THR A 137 -0.89 -0.62 -11.02
C THR A 137 -2.40 -0.77 -11.18
N PHE A 138 -3.13 -1.05 -10.10
CA PHE A 138 -4.59 -1.18 -10.12
C PHE A 138 -5.29 0.18 -10.26
N TRP A 139 -4.90 1.19 -9.48
CA TRP A 139 -5.56 2.51 -9.47
C TRP A 139 -4.91 3.55 -10.39
N PHE A 140 -3.80 3.23 -11.08
CA PHE A 140 -3.16 4.14 -12.05
C PHE A 140 -4.13 4.74 -13.08
N PRO A 141 -5.02 3.94 -13.72
CA PRO A 141 -5.97 4.49 -14.69
C PRO A 141 -6.95 5.47 -14.06
N LYS A 142 -7.33 5.24 -12.80
CA LYS A 142 -8.24 6.12 -12.08
C LYS A 142 -7.57 7.47 -11.78
N ALA A 143 -6.29 7.47 -11.44
CA ALA A 143 -5.58 8.72 -11.13
C ALA A 143 -5.22 9.53 -12.39
N PHE A 144 -4.79 8.88 -13.48
CA PHE A 144 -4.19 9.56 -14.64
C PHE A 144 -4.96 9.40 -15.96
N GLY A 145 -6.00 8.56 -16.01
CA GLY A 145 -6.83 8.35 -17.19
C GLY A 145 -6.29 7.33 -18.21
N TYR A 146 -5.19 6.64 -17.93
CA TYR A 146 -4.63 5.61 -18.82
C TYR A 146 -3.98 4.46 -18.04
N ARG A 147 -3.90 3.28 -18.67
CA ARG A 147 -3.29 2.09 -18.08
C ARG A 147 -1.76 2.10 -18.19
N LEU A 148 -1.10 1.40 -17.28
CA LEU A 148 0.32 1.14 -17.38
C LEU A 148 0.61 0.02 -18.37
N ASP A 149 1.75 0.10 -19.06
CA ASP A 149 2.22 -0.90 -20.01
C ASP A 149 2.39 -2.28 -19.32
N PRO A 150 1.69 -3.34 -19.78
CA PRO A 150 1.73 -4.65 -19.14
C PRO A 150 3.08 -5.37 -19.26
N PHE A 151 3.85 -5.11 -20.32
CA PHE A 151 5.12 -5.81 -20.56
C PHE A 151 6.14 -5.41 -19.49
N TRP A 152 6.40 -4.10 -19.35
CA TRP A 152 7.33 -3.60 -18.35
C TRP A 152 6.86 -3.85 -16.92
N GLY A 153 5.54 -3.87 -16.69
CA GLY A 153 4.97 -4.26 -15.40
C GLY A 153 5.27 -5.71 -15.01
N LYS A 154 5.17 -6.65 -15.97
CA LYS A 154 5.55 -8.06 -15.76
C LYS A 154 7.06 -8.21 -15.55
N CYS A 155 7.88 -7.50 -16.31
CA CYS A 155 9.34 -7.47 -16.11
C CYS A 155 9.68 -7.00 -14.69
N SER A 156 9.11 -5.87 -14.26
CA SER A 156 9.33 -5.35 -12.90
C SER A 156 8.93 -6.38 -11.84
N PHE A 157 7.75 -7.00 -11.97
CA PHE A 157 7.30 -8.05 -11.05
C PHE A 157 8.28 -9.23 -10.94
N TRP A 158 8.70 -9.80 -12.06
CA TRP A 158 9.58 -10.98 -12.04
C TRP A 158 10.98 -10.66 -11.51
N PHE A 159 11.55 -9.52 -11.88
CA PHE A 159 12.84 -9.09 -11.33
C PHE A 159 12.76 -8.82 -9.83
N TRP A 160 11.68 -8.22 -9.35
CA TRP A 160 11.44 -8.04 -7.90
C TRP A 160 11.27 -9.36 -7.18
N LEU A 161 10.42 -10.26 -7.68
CA LEU A 161 10.15 -11.55 -7.05
C LEU A 161 11.42 -12.40 -6.97
N VAL A 162 12.06 -12.65 -8.11
CA VAL A 162 13.28 -13.48 -8.18
C VAL A 162 14.42 -12.81 -7.42
N GLY A 163 14.63 -11.50 -7.64
CA GLY A 163 15.67 -10.74 -6.95
C GLY A 163 15.50 -10.74 -5.44
N PHE A 164 14.27 -10.64 -4.94
CA PHE A 164 13.97 -10.73 -3.52
C PHE A 164 14.39 -12.09 -2.92
N TYR A 165 13.98 -13.21 -3.53
CA TYR A 165 14.36 -14.53 -3.02
C TYR A 165 15.87 -14.75 -3.06
N VAL A 166 16.54 -14.37 -4.16
CA VAL A 166 18.00 -14.49 -4.30
C VAL A 166 18.75 -13.59 -3.32
N ALA A 167 18.21 -12.39 -3.01
CA ALA A 167 18.83 -11.46 -2.07
C ALA A 167 18.68 -11.91 -0.61
N PHE A 168 17.47 -12.32 -0.21
CA PHE A 168 17.13 -12.48 1.21
C PHE A 168 17.11 -13.93 1.71
N MET A 169 16.98 -14.94 0.84
CA MET A 169 17.10 -16.34 1.28
C MET A 169 18.48 -16.70 1.83
N PRO A 170 19.60 -16.24 1.23
CA PRO A 170 20.94 -16.40 1.82
C PRO A 170 21.05 -15.85 3.24
N LEU A 171 20.35 -14.75 3.55
CA LEU A 171 20.43 -14.09 4.85
C LEU A 171 19.77 -14.92 5.96
N TYR A 172 18.76 -15.75 5.65
CA TYR A 172 18.24 -16.71 6.63
C TYR A 172 19.32 -17.73 7.03
N MET A 173 20.07 -18.26 6.05
CA MET A 173 21.14 -19.20 6.33
C MET A 173 22.28 -18.54 7.11
N LEU A 174 22.73 -17.36 6.68
CA LEU A 174 23.76 -16.60 7.39
C LEU A 174 23.36 -16.26 8.83
N GLY A 175 22.08 -15.96 9.06
CA GLY A 175 21.55 -15.74 10.40
C GLY A 175 21.61 -16.99 11.28
N LEU A 176 21.33 -18.17 10.72
CA LEU A 176 21.47 -19.45 11.41
C LEU A 176 22.93 -19.83 11.67
N MET A 177 23.85 -19.39 10.80
CA MET A 177 25.30 -19.54 10.99
C MET A 177 25.88 -18.57 12.04
N GLY A 178 25.05 -17.74 12.68
CA GLY A 178 25.48 -16.82 13.75
C GLY A 178 25.97 -15.46 13.26
N VAL A 179 25.81 -15.13 11.98
CA VAL A 179 26.21 -13.81 11.46
C VAL A 179 25.26 -12.74 12.01
N THR A 180 25.82 -11.76 12.69
CA THR A 180 25.06 -10.66 13.31
C THR A 180 24.92 -9.45 12.39
N ARG A 181 23.88 -8.65 12.64
CA ARG A 181 23.63 -7.41 11.89
C ARG A 181 24.70 -6.34 12.11
N ARG A 182 24.80 -5.40 11.16
CA ARG A 182 25.60 -4.16 11.24
C ARG A 182 27.12 -4.37 11.38
N ILE A 183 27.62 -5.51 10.93
CA ILE A 183 29.06 -5.74 10.75
C ILE A 183 29.46 -5.27 9.35
N ASN A 184 30.59 -4.57 9.25
CA ASN A 184 31.15 -4.07 8.00
C ASN A 184 32.37 -4.88 7.49
N HIS A 185 32.95 -5.75 8.32
CA HIS A 185 34.13 -6.53 8.00
C HIS A 185 34.00 -7.97 8.52
N PHE A 186 34.29 -8.94 7.67
CA PHE A 186 34.26 -10.37 8.00
C PHE A 186 35.63 -10.97 7.72
N GLN A 187 36.18 -11.69 8.71
CA GLN A 187 37.46 -12.41 8.56
C GLN A 187 37.27 -13.80 7.93
N ASP A 188 36.09 -14.40 8.08
CA ASP A 188 35.77 -15.71 7.52
C ASP A 188 35.38 -15.60 6.04
N MET A 189 36.24 -16.13 5.17
CA MET A 189 36.04 -16.14 3.72
C MET A 189 34.90 -17.08 3.28
N SER A 190 34.53 -18.07 4.09
CA SER A 190 33.47 -19.03 3.75
C SER A 190 32.09 -18.36 3.62
N LEU A 191 31.89 -17.22 4.30
CA LEU A 191 30.65 -16.45 4.27
C LEU A 191 30.50 -15.61 2.99
N GLN A 192 31.60 -15.35 2.27
CA GLN A 192 31.64 -14.44 1.13
C GLN A 192 30.68 -14.86 0.01
N ILE A 193 30.56 -16.16 -0.26
CA ILE A 193 29.70 -16.69 -1.33
C ILE A 193 28.23 -16.31 -1.12
N TRP A 194 27.75 -16.36 0.11
CA TRP A 194 26.37 -16.01 0.45
C TRP A 194 26.09 -14.53 0.23
N PHE A 195 27.06 -13.66 0.56
CA PHE A 195 26.95 -12.22 0.32
C PHE A 195 27.03 -11.88 -1.18
N GLN A 196 27.84 -12.60 -1.97
CA GLN A 196 27.88 -12.43 -3.42
C GLN A 196 26.57 -12.82 -4.09
N VAL A 197 25.96 -13.94 -3.64
CA VAL A 197 24.62 -14.34 -4.09
C VAL A 197 23.58 -13.29 -3.70
N ALA A 198 23.64 -12.80 -2.46
CA ALA A 198 22.74 -11.74 -2.00
C ALA A 198 22.89 -10.44 -2.83
N ALA A 199 24.13 -10.08 -3.19
CA ALA A 199 24.44 -8.93 -4.04
C ALA A 199 23.89 -9.10 -5.46
N LEU A 200 23.97 -10.31 -6.04
CA LEU A 200 23.31 -10.61 -7.32
C LEU A 200 21.80 -10.39 -7.23
N GLY A 201 21.16 -10.84 -6.15
CA GLY A 201 19.75 -10.57 -5.90
C GLY A 201 19.43 -9.08 -5.82
N ALA A 202 20.29 -8.27 -5.19
CA ALA A 202 20.14 -6.83 -5.15
C ALA A 202 20.26 -6.17 -6.54
N VAL A 203 21.14 -6.67 -7.41
CA VAL A 203 21.23 -6.21 -8.81
C VAL A 203 19.94 -6.53 -9.57
N LEU A 204 19.36 -7.72 -9.38
CA LEU A 204 18.07 -8.06 -9.98
C LEU A 204 16.95 -7.14 -9.49
N ILE A 205 16.93 -6.78 -8.20
CA ILE A 205 15.99 -5.79 -7.66
C ILE A 205 16.19 -4.43 -8.32
N ALA A 206 17.44 -3.99 -8.53
CA ALA A 206 17.73 -2.74 -9.23
C ALA A 206 17.17 -2.74 -10.67
N LEU A 207 17.26 -3.88 -11.38
CA LEU A 207 16.62 -4.05 -12.69
C LEU A 207 15.08 -4.02 -12.60
N GLY A 208 14.50 -4.53 -11.52
CA GLY A 208 13.07 -4.43 -11.23
C GLY A 208 12.59 -2.99 -11.02
N ILE A 209 13.38 -2.18 -10.31
CA ILE A 209 13.14 -0.74 -10.13
C ILE A 209 13.28 0.00 -11.47
N ALA A 210 14.36 -0.26 -12.22
CA ALA A 210 14.57 0.33 -13.53
C ALA A 210 13.41 0.00 -14.48
N SER A 211 12.95 -1.25 -14.49
CA SER A 211 11.80 -1.70 -15.28
C SER A 211 10.52 -0.94 -14.93
N PHE A 212 10.29 -0.64 -13.64
CA PHE A 212 9.14 0.17 -13.23
C PHE A 212 9.25 1.63 -13.70
N ILE A 213 10.44 2.25 -13.60
CA ILE A 213 10.66 3.60 -14.12
C ILE A 213 10.44 3.64 -15.64
N ILE A 214 10.98 2.66 -16.36
CA ILE A 214 10.75 2.52 -17.81
C ILE A 214 9.26 2.33 -18.11
N GLN A 215 8.55 1.53 -17.31
CA GLN A 215 7.09 1.37 -17.42
C GLN A 215 6.38 2.72 -17.38
N LEU A 216 6.70 3.59 -16.40
CA LEU A 216 6.09 4.92 -16.28
C LEU A 216 6.35 5.78 -17.52
N ILE A 217 7.59 5.80 -18.02
CA ILE A 217 7.99 6.59 -19.19
C ILE A 217 7.27 6.10 -20.45
N VAL A 218 7.29 4.79 -20.70
CA VAL A 218 6.66 4.17 -21.89
C VAL A 218 5.14 4.34 -21.84
N SER A 219 4.53 4.17 -20.68
CA SER A 219 3.08 4.34 -20.50
C SER A 219 2.65 5.78 -20.75
N TYR A 220 3.42 6.76 -20.25
CA TYR A 220 3.16 8.17 -20.54
C TYR A 220 3.28 8.50 -22.03
N ARG A 221 4.31 7.97 -22.71
CA ARG A 221 4.49 8.16 -24.16
C ARG A 221 3.38 7.49 -24.98
N ARG A 222 2.80 6.39 -24.50
CA ARG A 222 1.72 5.63 -25.16
C ARG A 222 0.33 5.89 -24.55
N ARG A 223 0.16 6.98 -23.80
CA ARG A 223 -1.05 7.26 -23.02
C ARG A 223 -2.33 7.26 -23.86
N ASP A 224 -2.26 7.72 -25.11
CA ASP A 224 -3.44 7.82 -25.98
C ASP A 224 -3.94 6.43 -26.41
N ALA A 225 -3.02 5.47 -26.60
CA ALA A 225 -3.35 4.08 -26.90
C ALA A 225 -3.80 3.27 -25.66
N LEU A 226 -3.36 3.69 -24.47
CA LEU A 226 -3.66 3.02 -23.20
C LEU A 226 -4.80 3.68 -22.41
N ARG A 227 -5.46 4.68 -23.00
CA ARG A 227 -6.47 5.50 -22.35
C ARG A 227 -7.66 4.67 -21.89
N ASP A 228 -8.16 5.01 -20.70
CA ASP A 228 -9.42 4.47 -20.19
C ASP A 228 -10.55 5.43 -20.57
N PHE A 229 -11.50 4.94 -21.36
CA PHE A 229 -12.65 5.71 -21.80
C PHE A 229 -13.92 5.39 -21.00
N THR A 230 -13.99 4.27 -20.28
CA THR A 230 -15.22 3.90 -19.56
C THR A 230 -15.22 4.42 -18.14
N GLY A 231 -14.04 4.55 -17.52
CA GLY A 231 -13.90 4.77 -16.09
C GLY A 231 -13.79 3.47 -15.29
N ASP A 232 -14.01 2.32 -15.96
CA ASP A 232 -13.98 0.98 -15.40
C ASP A 232 -13.11 0.03 -16.28
N PRO A 233 -11.78 0.15 -16.24
CA PRO A 233 -10.88 -0.61 -17.11
C PRO A 233 -10.73 -2.07 -16.69
N TRP A 234 -11.19 -2.43 -15.49
CA TRP A 234 -11.00 -3.76 -14.89
C TRP A 234 -12.31 -4.51 -14.65
N ASP A 235 -13.45 -3.95 -15.04
CA ASP A 235 -14.78 -4.45 -14.65
C ASP A 235 -14.90 -4.58 -13.12
N GLY A 236 -14.54 -3.49 -12.43
CA GLY A 236 -14.49 -3.33 -10.99
C GLY A 236 -15.84 -3.53 -10.29
N ARG A 237 -15.79 -3.71 -8.96
CA ARG A 237 -16.97 -4.05 -8.14
C ARG A 237 -17.47 -2.91 -7.25
N THR A 238 -16.59 -1.94 -6.99
CA THR A 238 -16.74 -0.87 -6.01
C THR A 238 -16.91 0.50 -6.69
N LEU A 239 -17.39 1.49 -5.94
CA LEU A 239 -17.89 2.78 -6.46
C LEU A 239 -16.84 3.62 -7.18
N GLU A 240 -15.55 3.47 -6.90
CA GLU A 240 -14.50 4.23 -7.59
C GLU A 240 -14.47 3.96 -9.10
N TRP A 241 -14.96 2.79 -9.54
CA TRP A 241 -15.06 2.42 -10.95
C TRP A 241 -16.32 2.95 -11.63
N SER A 242 -17.23 3.57 -10.86
CA SER A 242 -18.43 4.22 -11.40
C SER A 242 -18.21 5.69 -11.80
N THR A 243 -17.04 6.25 -11.51
CA THR A 243 -16.62 7.61 -11.90
C THR A 243 -15.78 7.61 -13.19
N SER A 244 -15.55 8.78 -13.79
CA SER A 244 -14.62 8.90 -14.94
C SER A 244 -13.18 8.60 -14.52
N SER A 245 -12.31 8.48 -15.52
CA SER A 245 -10.87 8.32 -15.35
C SER A 245 -10.15 9.44 -16.12
N PRO A 246 -9.62 10.48 -15.45
CA PRO A 246 -9.70 10.77 -14.01
C PRO A 246 -11.09 11.22 -13.53
N PRO A 247 -11.41 11.12 -12.22
CA PRO A 247 -12.64 11.65 -11.64
C PRO A 247 -12.72 13.17 -11.75
N PRO A 248 -13.94 13.75 -11.79
CA PRO A 248 -14.11 15.19 -11.64
C PRO A 248 -13.76 15.62 -10.20
N VAL A 249 -13.52 16.92 -10.01
CA VAL A 249 -13.10 17.51 -8.72
C VAL A 249 -14.04 17.17 -7.54
N TYR A 250 -15.32 16.98 -7.83
CA TYR A 250 -16.37 16.67 -6.85
C TYR A 250 -16.64 15.15 -6.69
N ASN A 251 -15.91 14.29 -7.41
CA ASN A 251 -16.09 12.83 -7.51
C ASN A 251 -17.45 12.38 -8.09
N PHE A 252 -18.56 12.67 -7.40
CA PHE A 252 -19.92 12.28 -7.76
C PHE A 252 -20.84 13.50 -7.77
N ALA A 253 -21.52 13.75 -8.89
CA ALA A 253 -22.51 14.82 -8.98
C ALA A 253 -23.76 14.56 -8.11
N PHE A 254 -24.11 13.29 -7.92
CA PHE A 254 -25.17 12.86 -7.02
C PHE A 254 -24.61 11.81 -6.07
N THR A 255 -24.93 11.93 -4.77
CA THR A 255 -24.49 10.95 -3.78
C THR A 255 -25.06 9.57 -4.11
N PRO A 256 -24.22 8.55 -4.32
CA PRO A 256 -24.70 7.22 -4.69
C PRO A 256 -25.46 6.58 -3.51
N ARG A 257 -26.61 5.97 -3.82
CA ARG A 257 -27.36 5.17 -2.85
C ARG A 257 -26.86 3.72 -2.88
N VAL A 258 -26.34 3.25 -1.75
CA VAL A 258 -25.74 1.92 -1.62
C VAL A 258 -26.73 0.95 -0.99
N HIS A 259 -26.94 -0.20 -1.63
CA HIS A 259 -27.86 -1.24 -1.15
C HIS A 259 -27.18 -2.59 -0.87
N ASP A 260 -25.92 -2.77 -1.27
CA ASP A 260 -25.13 -4.00 -1.07
C ASP A 260 -23.64 -3.64 -0.95
N LEU A 261 -22.83 -4.59 -0.47
CA LEU A 261 -21.38 -4.42 -0.26
C LEU A 261 -20.62 -4.07 -1.55
N ASP A 262 -20.94 -4.77 -2.64
CA ASP A 262 -20.37 -4.50 -3.97
C ASP A 262 -21.32 -3.57 -4.77
N ALA A 263 -21.43 -2.33 -4.32
CA ALA A 263 -22.43 -1.38 -4.83
C ALA A 263 -22.40 -1.22 -6.36
N TRP A 264 -21.20 -1.02 -6.95
CA TRP A 264 -21.08 -0.81 -8.40
C TRP A 264 -21.38 -2.10 -9.19
N TRP A 265 -20.98 -3.26 -8.68
CA TRP A 265 -21.31 -4.54 -9.30
C TRP A 265 -22.82 -4.77 -9.36
N GLN A 266 -23.52 -4.48 -8.25
CA GLN A 266 -24.97 -4.60 -8.17
C GLN A 266 -25.66 -3.61 -9.13
N MET A 267 -25.20 -2.34 -9.15
CA MET A 267 -25.69 -1.32 -10.07
C MET A 267 -25.58 -1.78 -11.54
N LYS A 268 -24.45 -2.37 -11.94
CA LYS A 268 -24.27 -2.92 -13.29
C LYS A 268 -25.26 -4.05 -13.61
N GLN A 269 -25.50 -4.95 -12.67
CA GLN A 269 -26.44 -6.07 -12.86
C GLN A 269 -27.90 -5.61 -13.04
N TYR A 270 -28.29 -4.51 -12.41
CA TYR A 270 -29.63 -3.92 -12.56
C TYR A 270 -29.72 -2.89 -13.69
N GLY A 271 -28.70 -2.79 -14.55
CA GLY A 271 -28.73 -1.87 -15.69
C GLY A 271 -28.76 -0.40 -15.27
N TYR A 272 -28.01 -0.05 -14.22
CA TYR A 272 -27.93 1.31 -13.70
C TYR A 272 -27.70 2.34 -14.80
N ARG A 273 -28.57 3.35 -14.83
CA ARG A 273 -28.43 4.52 -15.68
C ARG A 273 -28.02 5.69 -14.82
N ARG A 274 -26.94 6.36 -15.21
CA ARG A 274 -26.45 7.54 -14.53
C ARG A 274 -27.52 8.65 -14.58
N PRO A 275 -27.84 9.33 -13.47
CA PRO A 275 -28.76 10.46 -13.49
C PRO A 275 -28.21 11.58 -14.37
N GLN A 276 -29.04 12.04 -15.31
CA GLN A 276 -28.79 13.19 -16.20
C GLN A 276 -29.74 14.35 -15.88
N GLY A 277 -30.28 14.38 -14.65
CA GLY A 277 -31.30 15.34 -14.21
C GLY A 277 -30.74 16.70 -13.81
N GLU A 278 -31.55 17.45 -13.06
CA GLU A 278 -31.22 18.78 -12.56
C GLU A 278 -30.00 18.72 -11.62
N PHE A 279 -28.87 19.23 -12.09
CA PHE A 279 -27.66 19.34 -11.30
C PHE A 279 -27.79 20.51 -10.32
N ILE A 280 -27.33 20.30 -9.08
CA ILE A 280 -27.28 21.35 -8.06
C ILE A 280 -25.84 21.87 -7.92
N PRO A 281 -25.64 23.12 -7.47
CA PRO A 281 -24.32 23.61 -7.12
C PRO A 281 -23.68 22.74 -6.02
N ILE A 282 -22.41 22.37 -6.20
CA ILE A 282 -21.69 21.50 -5.26
C ILE A 282 -20.71 22.32 -4.42
N HIS A 283 -20.82 22.22 -3.10
CA HIS A 283 -19.90 22.86 -2.16
C HIS A 283 -18.53 22.16 -2.16
N MET A 284 -17.46 22.93 -2.32
CA MET A 284 -16.08 22.43 -2.38
C MET A 284 -15.12 23.30 -1.54
N PRO A 285 -14.11 22.70 -0.90
CA PRO A 285 -13.07 23.45 -0.20
C PRO A 285 -12.10 24.10 -1.20
N LYS A 286 -11.64 25.32 -0.91
CA LYS A 286 -10.58 25.99 -1.68
C LYS A 286 -9.19 25.46 -1.29
N ASN A 287 -8.26 25.61 -2.22
CA ASN A 287 -6.84 25.41 -1.94
C ASN A 287 -6.34 26.45 -0.92
N THR A 288 -5.45 26.02 -0.02
CA THR A 288 -4.85 26.88 1.00
C THR A 288 -3.33 26.90 0.90
N TRP A 289 -2.74 28.07 1.08
CA TRP A 289 -1.28 28.26 1.17
C TRP A 289 -0.73 27.87 2.55
N ALA A 290 -1.58 27.82 3.58
CA ALA A 290 -1.15 27.68 4.96
C ALA A 290 -0.37 26.37 5.20
N GLY A 291 -0.78 25.28 4.52
CA GLY A 291 -0.12 23.98 4.66
C GLY A 291 1.37 24.03 4.31
N ILE A 292 1.73 24.59 3.16
CA ILE A 292 3.15 24.64 2.72
C ILE A 292 3.98 25.59 3.59
N VAL A 293 3.39 26.71 4.05
CA VAL A 293 4.09 27.66 4.92
C VAL A 293 4.31 27.09 6.32
N LEU A 294 3.30 26.47 6.94
CA LEU A 294 3.45 25.81 8.24
C LEU A 294 4.48 24.68 8.18
N ALA A 295 4.50 23.90 7.10
CA ALA A 295 5.51 22.89 6.88
C ALA A 295 6.92 23.49 6.77
N ALA A 296 7.10 24.57 5.98
CA ALA A 296 8.39 25.24 5.84
C ALA A 296 8.91 25.81 7.17
N ILE A 297 8.04 26.45 7.96
CA ILE A 297 8.39 26.95 9.31
C ILE A 297 8.74 25.78 10.24
N SER A 298 8.00 24.66 10.17
CA SER A 298 8.28 23.46 10.97
C SER A 298 9.64 22.84 10.63
N VAL A 299 10.02 22.81 9.35
CA VAL A 299 11.33 22.36 8.89
C VAL A 299 12.42 23.29 9.43
N PHE A 300 12.23 24.60 9.32
CA PHE A 300 13.18 25.57 9.85
C PHE A 300 13.32 25.49 11.38
N LEU A 301 12.21 25.32 12.11
CA LEU A 301 12.19 25.08 13.55
C LEU A 301 12.98 23.81 13.90
N GLY A 302 12.71 22.69 13.21
CA GLY A 302 13.42 21.43 13.41
C GLY A 302 14.92 21.59 13.16
N PHE A 303 15.31 22.28 12.09
CA PHE A 303 16.71 22.62 11.82
C PHE A 303 17.32 23.44 12.97
N CYS A 304 16.67 24.50 13.43
CA CYS A 304 17.18 25.32 14.54
C CYS A 304 17.34 24.52 15.84
N LEU A 305 16.41 23.60 16.14
CA LEU A 305 16.50 22.73 17.31
C LEU A 305 17.68 21.76 17.21
N ILE A 306 17.91 21.15 16.03
CA ILE A 306 19.04 20.25 15.79
C ILE A 306 20.38 20.98 15.95
N TRP A 307 20.48 22.20 15.46
CA TRP A 307 21.71 23.00 15.49
C TRP A 307 21.83 23.92 16.71
N HIS A 308 21.00 23.70 17.75
CA HIS A 308 21.01 24.46 19.00
C HIS A 308 20.90 25.99 18.85
N MET A 309 20.24 26.46 17.78
CA MET A 309 20.01 27.87 17.49
C MET A 309 18.79 28.40 18.27
N TRP A 310 18.89 28.42 19.61
CA TRP A 310 17.73 28.62 20.50
C TRP A 310 16.90 29.89 20.25
N PRO A 311 17.49 31.08 20.04
CA PRO A 311 16.69 32.27 19.75
C PRO A 311 15.86 32.12 18.46
N LEU A 312 16.45 31.53 17.42
CA LEU A 312 15.78 31.29 16.14
C LEU A 312 14.72 30.19 16.25
N ALA A 313 14.95 29.17 17.08
CA ALA A 313 13.96 28.14 17.36
C ALA A 313 12.72 28.73 18.07
N VAL A 314 12.92 29.58 19.08
CA VAL A 314 11.81 30.27 19.75
C VAL A 314 11.05 31.17 18.79
N LEU A 315 11.76 31.93 17.95
CA LEU A 315 11.14 32.78 16.93
C LEU A 315 10.36 31.96 15.89
N ALA A 316 10.92 30.85 15.41
CA ALA A 316 10.27 29.96 14.44
C ALA A 316 9.01 29.30 15.04
N PHE A 317 9.08 28.87 16.31
CA PHE A 317 7.92 28.32 17.00
C PHE A 317 6.83 29.36 17.20
N ALA A 318 7.19 30.57 17.63
CA ALA A 318 6.23 31.68 17.73
C ALA A 318 5.60 31.99 16.36
N ALA A 319 6.40 32.06 15.30
CA ALA A 319 5.91 32.27 13.93
C ALA A 319 4.95 31.15 13.48
N LEU A 320 5.24 29.89 13.80
CA LEU A 320 4.38 28.75 13.51
C LEU A 320 2.99 28.93 14.14
N ILE A 321 2.95 29.27 15.43
CA ILE A 321 1.71 29.50 16.17
C ILE A 321 0.96 30.71 15.61
N VAL A 322 1.66 31.82 15.34
CA VAL A 322 1.05 33.02 14.76
C VAL A 322 0.42 32.73 13.40
N VAL A 323 1.13 32.06 12.49
CA VAL A 323 0.59 31.70 11.16
C VAL A 323 -0.62 30.77 11.30
N CYS A 324 -0.58 29.82 12.22
CA CYS A 324 -1.72 28.95 12.51
C CYS A 324 -2.94 29.76 12.97
N ILE A 325 -2.76 30.65 13.95
CA ILE A 325 -3.80 31.54 14.47
C ILE A 325 -4.34 32.44 13.36
N VAL A 326 -3.48 33.12 12.59
CA VAL A 326 -3.90 33.99 11.48
C VAL A 326 -4.73 33.22 10.45
N HIS A 327 -4.34 31.98 10.13
CA HIS A 327 -5.13 31.16 9.21
C HIS A 327 -6.52 30.79 9.77
N THR A 328 -6.68 30.68 11.09
CA THR A 328 -8.01 30.46 11.69
C THR A 328 -9.01 31.59 11.39
N PHE A 329 -8.52 32.80 11.14
CA PHE A 329 -9.35 33.97 10.77
C PHE A 329 -9.67 34.06 9.27
N ASP A 330 -9.21 33.12 8.44
CA ASP A 330 -9.68 33.03 7.06
C ASP A 330 -11.08 32.41 7.01
N TYR A 331 -12.09 33.23 6.78
CA TYR A 331 -13.49 32.79 6.69
C TYR A 331 -13.92 32.40 5.27
N ARG A 332 -13.10 32.62 4.22
CA ARG A 332 -13.47 32.38 2.80
C ARG A 332 -12.94 31.06 2.28
N ARG A 333 -13.15 29.97 3.02
CA ARG A 333 -12.51 28.66 2.78
C ARG A 333 -13.15 27.80 1.70
N ASP A 334 -14.31 28.17 1.23
CA ASP A 334 -15.15 27.36 0.37
C ASP A 334 -15.62 28.12 -0.87
N TYR A 335 -16.05 27.35 -1.86
CA TYR A 335 -16.72 27.83 -3.05
C TYR A 335 -17.78 26.81 -3.47
N TYR A 336 -18.66 27.23 -4.37
CA TYR A 336 -19.61 26.35 -5.03
C TYR A 336 -19.18 26.18 -6.48
N VAL A 337 -19.11 24.92 -6.92
CA VAL A 337 -19.04 24.57 -8.34
C VAL A 337 -20.45 24.79 -8.91
N PRO A 338 -20.65 25.70 -9.88
CA PRO A 338 -21.97 25.97 -10.44
C PRO A 338 -22.59 24.74 -11.11
N ALA A 339 -23.92 24.64 -11.08
CA ALA A 339 -24.66 23.55 -11.72
C ALA A 339 -24.36 23.43 -13.22
N GLU A 340 -24.12 24.54 -13.91
CA GLU A 340 -23.75 24.60 -15.33
C GLU A 340 -22.41 23.91 -15.62
N GLU A 341 -21.42 24.09 -14.73
CA GLU A 341 -20.10 23.46 -14.85
C GLU A 341 -20.19 21.95 -14.61
N VAL A 342 -20.99 21.54 -13.61
CA VAL A 342 -21.29 20.12 -13.35
C VAL A 342 -21.97 19.50 -14.57
N LEU A 343 -23.01 20.15 -15.12
CA LEU A 343 -23.72 19.69 -16.31
C LEU A 343 -22.76 19.53 -17.51
N SER A 344 -21.89 20.53 -17.76
CA SER A 344 -20.90 20.51 -18.84
C SER A 344 -19.94 19.32 -18.71
N THR A 345 -19.37 19.15 -17.52
CA THR A 345 -18.42 18.06 -17.21
C THR A 345 -19.08 16.69 -17.39
N GLU A 346 -20.29 16.55 -16.86
CA GLU A 346 -21.02 15.30 -16.92
C GLU A 346 -21.55 14.96 -18.31
N THR A 347 -21.89 15.97 -19.10
CA THR A 347 -22.27 15.80 -20.52
C THR A 347 -21.07 15.39 -21.35
N ALA A 348 -19.88 15.96 -21.11
CA ALA A 348 -18.65 15.55 -21.77
C ALA A 348 -18.35 14.07 -21.49
N ARG A 349 -18.56 13.62 -20.24
CA ARG A 349 -18.44 12.21 -19.89
C ARG A 349 -19.45 11.33 -20.64
N THR A 350 -20.72 11.74 -20.72
CA THR A 350 -21.76 10.99 -21.46
C THR A 350 -21.37 10.81 -22.92
N ARG A 351 -20.94 11.90 -23.60
CA ARG A 351 -20.49 11.84 -25.00
C ARG A 351 -19.31 10.89 -25.19
N LEU A 352 -18.37 10.89 -24.25
CA LEU A 352 -17.20 10.01 -24.30
C LEU A 352 -17.57 8.54 -24.08
N LEU A 353 -18.58 8.24 -23.26
CA LEU A 353 -19.13 6.89 -23.14
C LEU A 353 -19.84 6.45 -24.43
N GLU A 354 -20.66 7.33 -25.02
CA GLU A 354 -21.39 7.05 -26.26
C GLU A 354 -20.48 6.85 -27.47
N SER A 355 -19.31 7.50 -27.53
CA SER A 355 -18.37 7.33 -28.63
C SER A 355 -17.61 6.00 -28.60
N HIS A 356 -17.70 5.25 -27.50
CA HIS A 356 -16.93 4.02 -27.25
C HIS A 356 -17.80 2.80 -26.89
N VAL A 357 -19.12 2.93 -26.97
CA VAL A 357 -20.10 1.83 -27.01
C VAL A 357 -20.43 1.55 -28.47
#